data_AF-A0A3B9QG06-F1
#
_entry.id   AF-A0A3B9QG06-F1
#
_cell.length_a   1.000
_cell.length_b   1.000
_cell.length_c   1.000
_cell.angle_alpha   90.00
_cell.angle_beta   90.00
_cell.angle_gamma   90.00
#
_symmetry.space_group_name_H-M   'P 1'
#
loop_
_entity.id
_entity.type
_entity.pdbx_description
1 polymer ?
#
loop_
_entity_poly.entity_id
_entity_poly.type
_entity_poly.pdbx_seq_one_letter_code
_entity_poly.pdbx_strand_id
1 'polypeptide(L)' 'RQALTKWIERLPDEVQRAKGVLRLDEEPEIPMVFQLVGRRWNLRALAERKNPPLGNQIVVVGPKGLVPEDWDVGLR' A
#
# COMPACT_ATOMS: atom_id res chain seq x y z
N ARG A 1 4.27 -6.17 8.68
CA ARG A 1 4.37 -4.69 8.87
C ARG A 1 5.72 -4.13 8.48
N GLN A 2 6.84 -4.77 8.84
CA GLN A 2 8.19 -4.27 8.51
C GLN A 2 8.43 -4.11 7.01
N ALA A 3 8.00 -5.08 6.18
CA ALA A 3 8.11 -5.02 4.72
C ALA A 3 7.36 -3.80 4.15
N LEU A 4 6.14 -3.53 4.63
CA LEU A 4 5.36 -2.36 4.25
C LEU A 4 6.07 -1.05 4.60
N THR A 5 6.64 -0.93 5.81
CA THR A 5 7.40 0.28 6.19
C THR A 5 8.59 0.50 5.27
N LYS A 6 9.37 -0.55 4.99
CA LYS A 6 10.50 -0.48 4.04
C LYS A 6 10.05 -0.12 2.63
N TRP A 7 8.89 -0.62 2.19
CA TRP A 7 8.31 -0.26 0.90
C TRP A 7 7.94 1.22 0.84
N ILE A 8 7.29 1.77 1.89
CA ILE A 8 6.95 3.19 1.99
C ILE A 8 8.20 4.07 1.95
N GLU A 9 9.27 3.68 2.65
CA GLU A 9 10.54 4.40 2.69
C GLU A 9 11.27 4.42 1.33
N ARG A 10 10.99 3.45 0.45
CA ARG A 10 11.53 3.39 -0.92
C ARG A 10 10.72 4.19 -1.93
N LEU A 11 9.49 4.60 -1.58
CA LEU A 11 8.69 5.39 -2.50
C LEU A 11 9.36 6.75 -2.73
N PRO A 12 9.44 7.22 -3.99
CA PRO A 12 9.96 8.54 -4.30
C PRO A 12 9.23 9.63 -3.54
N ASP A 13 9.94 10.72 -3.29
CA ASP A 13 9.43 11.85 -2.53
C ASP A 13 8.26 12.55 -3.23
N GLU A 14 8.19 12.38 -4.53
CA GLU A 14 7.19 12.93 -5.43
C GLU A 14 5.90 12.11 -5.44
N VAL A 15 5.86 10.93 -4.81
CA VAL A 15 4.60 10.19 -4.60
C VAL A 15 3.67 11.03 -3.72
N GLN A 16 2.57 11.46 -4.31
CA GLN A 16 1.57 12.31 -3.65
C GLN A 16 0.65 11.47 -2.76
N ARG A 17 0.28 10.28 -3.25
CA ARG A 17 -0.67 9.39 -2.58
C ARG A 17 -0.41 7.93 -2.95
N ALA A 18 -0.62 7.04 -1.99
CA ALA A 18 -0.84 5.63 -2.27
C ALA A 18 -2.05 5.13 -1.48
N LYS A 19 -2.87 4.27 -2.08
CA LYS A 19 -4.02 3.68 -1.39
C LYS A 19 -4.23 2.27 -1.89
N GLY A 20 -4.63 1.39 -0.98
CA GLY A 20 -4.88 0.02 -1.36
C GLY A 20 -5.48 -0.83 -0.27
N VAL A 21 -5.69 -2.10 -0.62
CA VAL A 21 -5.96 -3.18 0.33
C VAL A 21 -4.76 -4.10 0.32
N LEU A 22 -4.25 -4.43 1.50
CA LEU A 22 -3.11 -5.33 1.67
C LEU A 22 -3.33 -6.26 2.85
N ARG A 23 -2.66 -7.42 2.84
CA ARG A 23 -2.60 -8.34 3.97
C ARG A 23 -1.21 -8.29 4.55
N LEU A 24 -1.14 -8.34 5.88
CA LEU A 24 0.11 -8.34 6.61
C LEU A 24 0.40 -9.75 7.11
N ASP A 25 1.67 -10.17 7.11
CA ASP A 25 2.05 -11.50 7.60
C ASP A 25 1.63 -11.74 9.06
N GLU A 26 1.53 -10.68 9.86
CA GLU A 26 1.06 -10.77 11.24
C GLU A 26 -0.42 -11.15 11.35
N GLU A 27 -1.25 -10.74 10.38
CA GLU A 27 -2.70 -10.97 10.35
C GLU A 27 -3.16 -11.20 8.89
N PRO A 28 -2.78 -12.33 8.25
CA PRO A 28 -2.98 -12.54 6.83
C PRO A 28 -4.47 -12.67 6.45
N GLU A 29 -5.31 -13.09 7.39
CA GLU A 29 -6.76 -13.23 7.19
C GLU A 29 -7.50 -11.89 7.19
N ILE A 30 -6.88 -10.83 7.72
CA ILE A 30 -7.52 -9.53 7.89
C ILE A 30 -7.02 -8.58 6.78
N PRO A 31 -7.83 -8.32 5.74
CA PRO A 31 -7.47 -7.30 4.76
C PRO A 31 -7.42 -5.93 5.42
N MET A 32 -6.34 -5.20 5.19
CA MET A 32 -6.10 -3.86 5.73
C MET A 32 -6.23 -2.82 4.63
N VAL A 33 -7.01 -1.77 4.89
CA VAL A 33 -7.02 -0.55 4.07
C VAL A 33 -5.81 0.27 4.42
N PHE A 34 -4.95 0.47 3.42
CA PHE A 34 -3.78 1.32 3.49
C PHE A 34 -4.04 2.68 2.83
N GLN A 35 -3.57 3.73 3.47
CA GLN A 35 -3.55 5.07 2.88
C GLN A 35 -2.25 5.79 3.26
N LEU A 36 -1.58 6.35 2.25
CA LEU A 36 -0.46 7.27 2.33
C LEU A 36 -0.86 8.60 1.65
N VAL A 37 -0.56 9.73 2.29
CA VAL A 37 -0.66 11.09 1.72
C VAL A 37 0.62 11.83 2.06
N GLY A 38 1.40 12.19 1.04
CA GLY A 38 2.79 12.62 1.23
C GLY A 38 3.56 11.54 2.00
N ARG A 39 4.05 11.87 3.19
CA ARG A 39 4.79 10.94 4.08
C ARG A 39 3.97 10.32 5.21
N ARG A 40 2.72 10.76 5.39
CA ARG A 40 1.87 10.26 6.48
C ARG A 40 1.06 9.09 5.98
N TRP A 41 1.10 7.99 6.70
CA TRP A 41 0.31 6.81 6.37
C TRP A 41 -0.44 6.24 7.56
N ASN A 42 -1.46 5.46 7.26
CA ASN A 42 -2.20 4.67 8.23
C ASN A 42 -2.67 3.34 7.62
N LEU A 43 -3.00 2.42 8.51
CA LEU A 43 -3.64 1.15 8.21
C LEU A 43 -4.87 0.99 9.10
N ARG A 44 -5.93 0.43 8.55
CA ARG A 44 -7.14 0.06 9.28
C ARG A 44 -7.68 -1.24 8.73
N ALA A 45 -8.28 -2.07 9.59
CA ALA A 45 -9.01 -3.25 9.12
C ALA A 45 -10.07 -2.81 8.10
N LEU A 46 -10.14 -3.52 6.97
CA LEU A 46 -11.22 -3.36 6.02
C LEU A 46 -12.50 -3.83 6.70
N ALA A 47 -13.49 -2.94 6.80
CA ALA A 47 -14.81 -3.32 7.30
C ALA A 47 -15.36 -4.52 6.52
N GLU A 48 -16.15 -5.37 7.18
CA GLU A 48 -16.71 -6.58 6.57
C GLU A 48 -17.34 -6.25 5.21
N ARG A 49 -16.84 -6.94 4.18
CA ARG A 49 -17.33 -6.85 2.81
C ARG A 49 -17.55 -8.25 2.29
N LYS A 50 -18.63 -8.45 1.54
CA LYS A 50 -18.96 -9.75 0.94
C LYS A 50 -17.85 -10.26 0.01
N ASN A 51 -17.15 -9.36 -0.69
CA ASN A 51 -16.10 -9.68 -1.66
C ASN A 51 -14.88 -8.74 -1.48
N PRO A 52 -14.00 -8.98 -0.49
CA PRO A 52 -12.76 -8.23 -0.39
C PRO A 52 -11.82 -8.58 -1.57
N PRO A 53 -10.93 -7.66 -1.99
CA PRO A 53 -9.93 -7.97 -3.00
C PRO A 53 -9.10 -9.22 -2.66
N LEU A 54 -8.85 -10.05 -3.66
CA LEU A 54 -7.90 -11.15 -3.58
C LEU A 54 -6.48 -10.57 -3.69
N GLY A 55 -5.61 -10.97 -2.76
CA GLY A 55 -4.23 -10.48 -2.69
C GLY A 55 -4.09 -9.01 -2.30
N ASN A 56 -2.90 -8.46 -2.57
CA ASN A 56 -2.56 -7.06 -2.34
C ASN A 56 -2.92 -6.24 -3.60
N GLN A 57 -3.62 -5.14 -3.42
CA GLN A 57 -3.96 -4.19 -4.48
C GLN A 57 -3.67 -2.78 -4.01
N ILE A 58 -2.64 -2.16 -4.59
CA ILE A 58 -2.25 -0.79 -4.27
C ILE A 58 -2.22 0.02 -5.55
N VAL A 59 -2.71 1.26 -5.46
CA VAL A 59 -2.55 2.29 -6.48
C VAL A 59 -1.62 3.35 -5.92
N VAL A 60 -0.60 3.72 -6.70
CA VAL A 60 0.32 4.82 -6.41
C VAL A 60 0.04 5.96 -7.39
N VAL A 61 0.01 7.18 -6.87
CA VAL A 61 -0.24 8.41 -7.62
C VAL A 61 0.92 9.38 -7.37
N GLY A 62 1.56 9.79 -8.45
CA GLY A 62 2.62 10.78 -8.46
C GLY A 62 2.71 11.47 -9.82
N PRO A 63 3.62 12.45 -9.98
CA PRO A 63 3.86 13.11 -11.26
C PRO A 63 4.25 12.11 -12.35
N LYS A 64 3.85 12.43 -13.58
CA LYS A 64 4.15 11.59 -14.76
C LYS A 64 5.65 11.33 -14.87
N GLY A 65 6.03 10.05 -14.96
CA GLY A 65 7.42 9.62 -15.13
C GLY A 65 8.24 9.55 -13.86
N LEU A 66 7.67 9.89 -12.69
CA LEU A 66 8.40 9.85 -11.40
C LEU A 66 7.99 8.68 -10.50
N VAL A 67 6.94 7.93 -10.85
CA VAL A 67 6.66 6.64 -10.21
C VAL A 67 7.48 5.57 -10.97
N PRO A 68 8.45 4.91 -10.32
CA PRO A 68 9.26 3.86 -10.95
C PRO A 68 8.40 2.71 -11.46
N GLU A 69 8.81 2.02 -12.52
CA GLU A 69 8.06 0.87 -13.03
C GLU A 69 7.99 -0.30 -12.04
N ASP A 70 9.00 -0.42 -11.18
CA ASP A 70 9.18 -1.49 -10.18
C ASP A 70 8.78 -1.05 -8.77
N TRP A 71 7.94 -0.02 -8.66
CA TRP A 71 7.48 0.52 -7.39
C TRP A 71 6.85 -0.54 -6.46
N ASP A 72 6.39 -1.68 -6.99
CA ASP A 72 5.63 -2.72 -6.29
C ASP A 72 6.47 -3.91 -5.79
N VAL A 73 7.79 -3.96 -6.03
CA VAL A 73 8.65 -5.13 -5.74
C VAL A 73 8.60 -5.60 -4.27
N GLY A 74 8.27 -4.72 -3.33
CA GLY A 74 8.12 -5.06 -1.90
C GLY A 74 6.72 -5.54 -1.46
N LEU A 75 5.77 -5.63 -2.40
CA LEU A 75 4.36 -5.98 -2.14
C LEU A 75 3.94 -7.33 -2.75
N ARG A 76 4.85 -7.95 -3.50
CA ARG A 76 4.68 -9.26 -4.15
C ARG A 76 4.94 -10.41 -3.20
#